data_AF-A0A8S9I861-F1
#
_entry.id   AF-A0A8S9I861-F1
#
_cell.length_a   1.000
_cell.length_b   1.000
_cell.length_c   1.000
_cell.angle_alpha   90.00
_cell.angle_beta   90.00
_cell.angle_gamma   90.00
#
_symmetry.space_group_name_H-M   'P 1'
#
loop_
_entity.id
_entity.type
_entity.pdbx_description
1 polymer ?
#
loop_
_entity_poly.entity_id
_entity_poly.type
_entity_poly.pdbx_seq_one_letter_code
_entity_poly.pdbx_strand_id
1 'polypeptide(L)'
;MLRTLYTKRHLPTMIPGIEERKSLPEATQTPVIRKMRPHDVATVTKLLRGYLRQFKVSSHFKEAETDPVTDFFSFFARHSSPYKLVCSFYHVTSETSIQKLMRHALIVAKENDFYTFIALDIMGNKSFFKKLKFTKGPTPYLYIHH
;
A
#
# COMPACT_ATOMS: atom_id res chain seq x y z
N MET A 1 -0.40 -16.86 13.84
CA MET A 1 0.92 -16.47 13.29
C MET A 1 0.64 -15.45 12.18
N LEU A 2 0.84 -14.16 12.46
CA LEU A 2 0.41 -13.05 11.59
C LEU A 2 1.33 -12.98 10.36
N ARG A 3 0.78 -13.11 9.14
CA ARG A 3 1.56 -13.11 7.89
C ARG A 3 1.15 -11.90 7.05
N THR A 4 2.00 -10.88 7.02
CA THR A 4 1.79 -9.67 6.19
C THR A 4 2.62 -9.75 4.91
N LEU A 5 1.99 -9.50 3.76
CA LEU A 5 2.63 -9.57 2.45
C LEU A 5 2.60 -8.24 1.71
N TYR A 6 3.63 -8.00 0.88
CA TYR A 6 3.62 -6.89 -0.07
C TYR A 6 4.06 -7.26 -1.49
N THR A 7 3.57 -6.49 -2.47
CA THR A 7 4.02 -6.55 -3.87
C THR A 7 4.38 -5.16 -4.40
N LYS A 8 5.39 -5.13 -5.27
CA LYS A 8 5.94 -3.96 -5.96
C LYS A 8 5.83 -4.18 -7.46
N ARG A 9 5.12 -3.30 -8.16
CA ARG A 9 4.99 -3.31 -9.64
C ARG A 9 5.47 -1.98 -10.23
N HIS A 10 6.04 -1.98 -11.42
CA HIS A 10 6.47 -0.77 -12.14
C HIS A 10 5.38 -0.31 -13.12
N LEU A 11 5.10 1.01 -13.21
CA LEU A 11 4.16 1.59 -14.18
C LEU A 11 4.84 2.64 -15.09
N PRO A 12 4.37 2.88 -16.33
CA PRO A 12 5.07 3.74 -17.30
C PRO A 12 4.66 5.23 -17.36
N THR A 13 3.69 5.73 -16.57
CA THR A 13 3.07 7.05 -16.84
C THR A 13 3.25 8.13 -15.75
N MET A 14 3.37 9.38 -16.23
CA MET A 14 3.66 10.62 -15.47
C MET A 14 2.42 11.20 -14.77
N ILE A 15 2.60 11.76 -13.56
CA ILE A 15 1.64 12.61 -12.85
C ILE A 15 2.36 13.96 -12.59
N PRO A 16 1.87 15.10 -13.10
CA PRO A 16 2.46 16.42 -12.87
C PRO A 16 2.17 16.95 -11.44
N GLY A 17 3.11 17.71 -10.86
CA GLY A 17 2.83 18.59 -9.70
C GLY A 17 3.19 18.10 -8.29
N ILE A 18 4.28 17.34 -8.11
CA ILE A 18 4.77 16.92 -6.77
C ILE A 18 6.05 17.70 -6.41
N GLU A 19 5.98 18.58 -5.41
CA GLU A 19 7.14 19.26 -4.80
C GLU A 19 7.63 18.55 -3.53
N GLU A 20 8.93 18.65 -3.25
CA GLU A 20 9.65 17.92 -2.20
C GLU A 20 9.39 18.45 -0.78
N ARG A 21 9.00 17.54 0.13
CA ARG A 21 9.39 17.57 1.55
C ARG A 21 9.93 16.17 1.89
N LYS A 22 10.70 15.99 2.97
CA LYS A 22 11.32 14.71 3.35
C LYS A 22 11.06 14.38 4.82
N SER A 23 10.46 13.21 5.10
CA SER A 23 10.90 12.20 6.08
C SER A 23 9.82 11.13 6.39
N LEU A 24 9.96 9.93 5.82
CA LEU A 24 9.23 8.72 6.24
C LEU A 24 9.66 8.24 7.64
N PRO A 25 8.77 7.58 8.41
CA PRO A 25 9.06 7.12 9.77
C PRO A 25 10.25 6.16 9.88
N GLU A 26 10.89 6.13 11.04
CA GLU A 26 12.02 5.25 11.36
C GLU A 26 11.54 3.84 11.69
N ALA A 27 12.29 2.82 11.25
CA ALA A 27 11.89 1.43 11.32
C ALA A 27 11.74 0.97 12.78
N THR A 28 10.59 0.40 13.12
CA THR A 28 10.33 -0.26 14.42
C THR A 28 9.88 -1.70 14.19
N GLN A 29 10.33 -2.58 15.08
CA GLN A 29 10.19 -4.05 15.01
C GLN A 29 8.80 -4.47 14.50
N THR A 30 8.78 -4.95 13.26
CA THR A 30 7.57 -5.37 12.57
C THR A 30 7.33 -6.87 12.77
N PRO A 31 6.08 -7.33 12.98
CA PRO A 31 5.76 -8.75 12.81
C PRO A 31 6.17 -9.18 11.39
N VAL A 32 6.59 -10.45 11.19
CA VAL A 32 7.21 -10.96 9.94
C VAL A 32 6.47 -10.51 8.67
N ILE A 33 6.87 -9.35 8.12
CA ILE A 33 6.45 -8.86 6.80
C ILE A 33 7.43 -9.45 5.80
N ARG A 34 6.92 -10.02 4.72
CA ARG A 34 7.77 -10.50 3.63
C ARG A 34 7.16 -10.17 2.28
N LYS A 35 8.01 -10.17 1.25
CA LYS A 35 7.54 -10.06 -0.13
C LYS A 35 6.61 -11.23 -0.47
N MET A 36 5.55 -10.93 -1.22
CA MET A 36 4.62 -11.91 -1.76
C MET A 36 5.36 -12.86 -2.73
N ARG A 37 5.11 -14.16 -2.61
CA ARG A 37 5.67 -15.24 -3.44
C ARG A 37 4.56 -15.83 -4.32
N PRO A 38 4.89 -16.57 -5.39
CA PRO A 38 3.89 -17.14 -6.30
C PRO A 38 2.81 -17.99 -5.61
N HIS A 39 3.16 -18.75 -4.59
CA HIS A 39 2.19 -19.56 -3.83
C HIS A 39 1.25 -18.75 -2.93
N ASP A 40 1.52 -17.47 -2.68
CA ASP A 40 0.63 -16.61 -1.90
C ASP A 40 -0.51 -16.02 -2.75
N VAL A 41 -0.42 -16.13 -4.08
CA VAL A 41 -1.34 -15.47 -5.04
C VAL A 41 -2.79 -15.87 -4.80
N ALA A 42 -3.03 -17.16 -4.63
CA ALA A 42 -4.35 -17.72 -4.43
C ALA A 42 -5.02 -17.16 -3.14
N THR A 43 -4.30 -17.11 -2.02
CA THR A 43 -4.86 -16.60 -0.77
C THR A 43 -5.09 -15.11 -0.80
N VAL A 44 -4.10 -14.33 -1.28
CA VAL A 44 -4.23 -12.88 -1.38
C VAL A 44 -5.42 -12.52 -2.27
N THR A 45 -5.64 -13.30 -3.34
CA THR A 45 -6.80 -13.14 -4.22
C THR A 45 -8.12 -13.37 -3.48
N LYS A 46 -8.22 -14.45 -2.70
CA LYS A 46 -9.42 -14.73 -1.88
C LYS A 46 -9.69 -13.60 -0.88
N LEU A 47 -8.66 -13.15 -0.16
CA LEU A 47 -8.73 -12.08 0.82
C LEU A 47 -9.18 -10.75 0.19
N LEU A 48 -8.54 -10.36 -0.92
CA LEU A 48 -8.85 -9.13 -1.64
C LEU A 48 -10.27 -9.13 -2.18
N ARG A 49 -10.75 -10.24 -2.74
CA ARG A 49 -12.14 -10.35 -3.20
C ARG A 49 -13.13 -10.16 -2.06
N GLY A 50 -12.89 -10.80 -0.91
CA GLY A 50 -13.75 -10.65 0.27
C GLY A 50 -13.88 -9.19 0.72
N TYR A 51 -12.75 -8.48 0.79
CA TYR A 51 -12.72 -7.06 1.11
C TYR A 51 -13.38 -6.20 0.05
N LEU A 52 -13.13 -6.47 -1.24
CA LEU A 52 -13.63 -5.64 -2.35
C LEU A 52 -15.15 -5.71 -2.54
N ARG A 53 -15.82 -6.76 -2.04
CA ARG A 53 -17.29 -6.89 -2.07
C ARG A 53 -18.03 -5.77 -1.33
N GLN A 54 -17.36 -5.07 -0.40
CA GLN A 54 -17.98 -3.95 0.31
C GLN A 54 -18.09 -2.68 -0.55
N PHE A 55 -17.40 -2.61 -1.69
CA PHE A 55 -17.43 -1.46 -2.60
C PHE A 55 -18.33 -1.72 -3.80
N LYS A 56 -19.07 -0.69 -4.22
CA LYS A 56 -20.02 -0.75 -5.35
C LYS A 56 -19.33 -0.99 -6.71
N VAL A 57 -18.08 -0.57 -6.85
CA VAL A 57 -17.25 -0.77 -8.05
C VAL A 57 -15.91 -1.35 -7.60
N SER A 58 -15.55 -2.53 -8.10
CA SER A 58 -14.30 -3.19 -7.77
C SER A 58 -13.86 -4.18 -8.84
N SER A 59 -12.57 -4.53 -8.83
CA SER A 59 -11.98 -5.51 -9.75
C SER A 59 -12.34 -6.94 -9.34
N HIS A 60 -12.61 -7.81 -10.31
CA HIS A 60 -12.89 -9.23 -10.09
C HIS A 60 -11.62 -10.09 -10.25
N PHE A 61 -11.35 -10.99 -9.30
CA PHE A 61 -10.18 -11.87 -9.29
C PHE A 61 -10.59 -13.35 -9.21
N LYS A 62 -9.85 -14.25 -9.89
CA LYS A 62 -10.15 -15.71 -9.96
C LYS A 62 -9.61 -16.47 -8.74
N GLU A 63 -10.37 -17.46 -8.27
CA GLU A 63 -10.11 -18.17 -7.02
C GLU A 63 -9.15 -19.35 -7.18
N ALA A 64 -8.34 -19.58 -6.15
CA ALA A 64 -7.52 -20.78 -5.97
C ALA A 64 -7.35 -21.02 -4.45
N GLU A 65 -7.14 -22.27 -4.03
CA GLU A 65 -7.06 -22.67 -2.62
C GLU A 65 -5.62 -22.67 -2.10
N THR A 66 -5.34 -21.94 -1.00
CA THR A 66 -4.02 -21.89 -0.33
C THR A 66 -4.10 -21.37 1.12
N ASP A 67 -2.99 -21.51 1.86
CA ASP A 67 -2.78 -21.10 3.28
C ASP A 67 -3.29 -19.70 3.66
N PRO A 68 -3.80 -19.46 4.88
CA PRO A 68 -4.38 -18.17 5.28
C PRO A 68 -3.34 -17.02 5.35
N VAL A 69 -3.69 -15.90 4.72
CA VAL A 69 -3.01 -14.59 4.75
C VAL A 69 -4.02 -13.65 5.38
N THR A 70 -3.60 -12.96 6.44
CA THR A 70 -4.48 -12.15 7.28
C THR A 70 -4.46 -10.68 6.88
N ASP A 71 -3.29 -10.19 6.42
CA ASP A 71 -3.05 -8.80 6.10
C ASP A 71 -2.18 -8.69 4.84
N PHE A 72 -2.49 -7.72 3.98
CA PHE A 72 -1.81 -7.51 2.71
C PHE A 72 -1.79 -6.03 2.36
N PHE A 73 -0.69 -5.54 1.79
CA PHE A 73 -0.67 -4.24 1.13
C PHE A 73 0.14 -4.29 -0.17
N SER A 74 -0.08 -3.35 -1.07
CA SER A 74 0.60 -3.30 -2.35
C SER A 74 0.81 -1.87 -2.79
N PHE A 75 1.92 -1.65 -3.50
CA PHE A 75 2.22 -0.35 -4.07
C PHE A 75 2.86 -0.50 -5.45
N PHE A 76 2.63 0.50 -6.29
CA PHE A 76 3.34 0.67 -7.54
C PHE A 76 4.53 1.58 -7.32
N ALA A 77 5.70 1.16 -7.76
CA ALA A 77 6.89 1.99 -7.79
C ALA A 77 6.96 2.75 -9.12
N ARG A 78 7.19 4.06 -9.05
CA ARG A 78 7.60 4.87 -10.18
C ARG A 78 9.03 5.34 -9.94
N HIS A 79 9.92 4.89 -10.82
CA HIS A 79 11.30 5.36 -10.87
C HIS A 79 11.41 6.27 -12.09
N SER A 80 11.40 7.57 -11.87
CA SER A 80 11.72 8.54 -12.91
C SER A 80 12.68 9.52 -12.29
N SER A 81 14.00 9.34 -12.47
CA SER A 81 15.00 10.28 -11.93
C SER A 81 14.59 11.72 -12.27
N PRO A 82 14.47 12.63 -11.28
CA PRO A 82 14.91 12.51 -9.87
C PRO A 82 13.90 11.89 -8.88
N TYR A 83 12.66 11.62 -9.29
CA TYR A 83 11.55 11.16 -8.45
C TYR A 83 11.57 9.64 -8.19
N LYS A 84 11.77 9.27 -6.91
CA LYS A 84 11.55 7.92 -6.38
C LYS A 84 10.28 7.91 -5.54
N LEU A 85 9.15 7.59 -6.18
CA LEU A 85 7.85 7.57 -5.52
C LEU A 85 7.17 6.20 -5.61
N VAL A 86 6.32 5.92 -4.64
CA VAL A 86 5.41 4.78 -4.65
C VAL A 86 3.97 5.25 -4.51
N CYS A 87 3.04 4.53 -5.12
CA CYS A 87 1.61 4.77 -5.01
C CYS A 87 0.91 3.55 -4.41
N SER A 88 0.18 3.75 -3.32
CA SER A 88 -0.68 2.73 -2.70
C SER A 88 -1.69 2.21 -3.70
N PHE A 89 -1.86 0.89 -3.77
CA PHE A 89 -2.82 0.28 -4.68
C PHE A 89 -3.94 -0.46 -3.93
N TYR A 90 -3.65 -1.64 -3.42
CA TYR A 90 -4.58 -2.43 -2.61
C TYR A 90 -4.00 -2.68 -1.22
N HIS A 91 -4.86 -2.65 -0.22
CA HIS A 91 -4.55 -3.13 1.11
C HIS A 91 -5.78 -3.86 1.69
N VAL A 92 -5.53 -4.87 2.51
CA VAL A 92 -6.55 -5.60 3.27
C VAL A 92 -5.97 -5.89 4.64
N THR A 93 -6.81 -5.76 5.66
CA THR A 93 -6.42 -6.03 7.04
C THR A 93 -7.53 -6.76 7.76
N SER A 94 -7.17 -7.78 8.54
CA SER A 94 -8.11 -8.58 9.35
C SER A 94 -7.71 -8.62 10.81
N GLU A 95 -6.40 -8.66 11.10
CA GLU A 95 -5.89 -8.77 12.48
C GLU A 95 -5.23 -7.47 12.95
N THR A 96 -4.71 -6.66 12.01
CA THR A 96 -4.04 -5.39 12.35
C THR A 96 -4.96 -4.18 12.15
N SER A 97 -4.62 -3.04 12.75
CA SER A 97 -5.32 -1.80 12.40
C SER A 97 -4.77 -1.30 11.06
N ILE A 98 -5.63 -0.73 10.21
CA ILE A 98 -5.23 -0.13 8.93
C ILE A 98 -4.07 0.87 9.09
N GLN A 99 -4.04 1.62 10.19
CA GLN A 99 -2.94 2.55 10.49
C GLN A 99 -1.62 1.82 10.73
N LYS A 100 -1.63 0.69 11.44
CA LYS A 100 -0.43 -0.12 11.68
C LYS A 100 0.06 -0.72 10.36
N LEU A 101 -0.86 -1.28 9.56
CA LEU A 101 -0.53 -1.82 8.23
C LEU A 101 0.08 -0.75 7.30
N MET A 102 -0.51 0.46 7.26
CA MET A 102 0.00 1.54 6.42
C MET A 102 1.31 2.14 6.94
N ARG A 103 1.56 2.15 8.26
CA ARG A 103 2.91 2.47 8.80
C ARG A 103 3.95 1.49 8.29
N HIS A 104 3.64 0.20 8.30
CA HIS A 104 4.54 -0.82 7.76
C HIS A 104 4.80 -0.60 6.26
N ALA A 105 3.78 -0.19 5.49
CA ALA A 105 3.96 0.14 4.07
C ALA A 105 4.92 1.33 3.84
N LEU A 106 4.86 2.36 4.68
CA LEU A 106 5.78 3.51 4.64
C LEU A 106 7.22 3.08 4.98
N ILE A 107 7.40 2.21 5.98
CA ILE A 107 8.72 1.66 6.34
C ILE A 107 9.29 0.86 5.17
N VAL A 108 8.53 -0.07 4.60
CA VAL A 108 8.97 -0.88 3.44
C VAL A 108 9.31 0.00 2.24
N ALA A 109 8.56 1.08 2.00
CA ALA A 109 8.89 2.04 0.95
C ALA A 109 10.24 2.73 1.20
N LYS A 110 10.49 3.16 2.44
CA LYS A 110 11.75 3.79 2.85
C LYS A 110 12.94 2.84 2.72
N GLU A 111 12.80 1.59 3.16
CA GLU A 111 13.82 0.53 3.03
C GLU A 111 14.15 0.19 1.57
N ASN A 112 13.26 0.54 0.64
CA ASN A 112 13.45 0.37 -0.80
C ASN A 112 13.82 1.69 -1.52
N ASP A 113 14.35 2.67 -0.79
CA ASP A 113 14.81 3.99 -1.27
C ASP A 113 13.72 4.86 -1.91
N PHE A 114 12.46 4.70 -1.53
CA PHE A 114 11.39 5.62 -1.91
C PHE A 114 11.17 6.66 -0.83
N TYR A 115 11.10 7.93 -1.22
CA TYR A 115 10.95 9.06 -0.30
C TYR A 115 9.60 9.77 -0.42
N THR A 116 8.74 9.31 -1.33
CA THR A 116 7.41 9.87 -1.51
C THR A 116 6.40 8.74 -1.66
N PHE A 117 5.42 8.71 -0.77
CA PHE A 117 4.36 7.73 -0.75
C PHE A 117 3.03 8.40 -1.05
N ILE A 118 2.42 8.01 -2.16
CA ILE A 118 1.16 8.54 -2.65
C ILE A 118 0.03 7.59 -2.28
N ALA A 119 -1.12 8.14 -1.87
CA ALA A 119 -2.34 7.39 -1.68
C ALA A 119 -3.55 8.21 -2.15
N LEU A 120 -4.56 7.53 -2.70
CA LEU A 120 -5.83 8.17 -3.08
C LEU A 120 -6.85 8.05 -1.94
N ASP A 121 -7.75 9.03 -1.79
CA ASP A 121 -8.90 8.99 -0.85
C ASP A 121 -10.00 8.04 -1.36
N ILE A 122 -9.65 6.77 -1.43
CA ILE A 122 -10.49 5.65 -1.84
C ILE A 122 -10.26 4.50 -0.84
N MET A 123 -11.10 3.47 -0.87
CA MET A 123 -10.92 2.26 -0.07
C MET A 123 -10.76 2.51 1.45
N GLY A 124 -11.38 3.58 1.98
CA GLY A 124 -11.29 3.94 3.40
C GLY A 124 -9.96 4.57 3.83
N ASN A 125 -9.12 5.00 2.88
CA ASN A 125 -7.79 5.54 3.15
C ASN A 125 -7.78 6.82 4.00
N LYS A 126 -8.87 7.60 3.95
CA LYS A 126 -9.07 8.80 4.79
C LYS A 126 -8.78 8.57 6.27
N SER A 127 -9.08 7.36 6.75
CA SER A 127 -8.96 6.98 8.15
C SER A 127 -7.53 7.05 8.71
N PHE A 128 -6.51 6.94 7.84
CA PHE A 128 -5.10 6.97 8.25
C PHE A 128 -4.35 8.24 7.86
N PHE A 129 -4.85 9.08 6.94
CA PHE A 129 -4.11 10.25 6.45
C PHE A 129 -3.67 11.20 7.56
N LYS A 130 -4.60 11.65 8.41
CA LYS A 130 -4.28 12.57 9.52
C LYS A 130 -3.28 11.95 10.51
N LYS A 131 -3.48 10.66 10.82
CA LYS A 131 -2.69 9.95 11.84
C LYS A 131 -1.28 9.61 11.37
N LEU A 132 -1.11 9.45 10.06
CA LEU A 132 0.17 9.18 9.42
C LEU A 132 0.72 10.41 8.70
N LYS A 133 0.27 11.63 9.03
CA LYS A 133 0.85 12.88 8.50
C LYS A 133 0.86 12.99 6.96
N PHE A 134 -0.11 12.39 6.27
CA PHE A 134 -0.30 12.63 4.84
C PHE A 134 -0.82 14.06 4.62
N THR A 135 -0.28 14.74 3.62
CA THR A 135 -0.73 16.06 3.16
C THR A 135 -1.57 15.91 1.89
N LYS A 136 -2.45 16.89 1.63
CA LYS A 136 -3.26 16.90 0.41
C LYS A 136 -2.36 17.26 -0.79
N GLY A 137 -2.47 16.48 -1.87
CA GLY A 137 -1.76 16.71 -3.12
C GLY A 137 -2.51 17.65 -4.07
N PRO A 138 -2.01 17.82 -5.31
CA PRO A 138 -2.59 18.72 -6.31
C PRO A 138 -4.02 18.38 -6.75
N THR A 139 -4.43 17.11 -6.67
CA THR A 139 -5.80 16.71 -7.04
C THR A 139 -6.66 16.42 -5.81
N PRO A 140 -8.00 16.56 -5.89
CA PRO A 140 -8.88 16.47 -4.71
C PRO A 140 -8.79 15.19 -3.91
N TYR A 141 -8.43 14.08 -4.57
CA TYR A 141 -8.37 12.74 -3.99
C TYR A 141 -6.94 12.29 -3.69
N LEU A 142 -5.92 13.07 -4.03
CA LEU A 142 -4.52 12.67 -3.89
C LEU A 142 -3.97 13.13 -2.54
N TYR A 143 -3.27 12.22 -1.86
CA TYR A 143 -2.57 12.49 -0.61
C TYR A 143 -1.13 12.00 -0.71
N ILE A 144 -0.22 12.75 -0.12
CA ILE A 144 1.22 12.54 -0.22
C ILE A 144 1.83 12.46 1.18
N HIS A 145 2.66 11.46 1.40
CA HIS A 145 3.53 11.36 2.55
C HIS A 145 4.97 11.47 2.07
N HIS A 146 5.73 12.29 2.78
CA HIS A 146 7.14 12.55 2.55
C HIS A 146 8.00 11.89 3.61
#